data_AF-A0A352YTV8-F1
#
_entry.id   AF-A0A352YTV8-F1
#
_cell.length_a   1.000
_cell.length_b   1.000
_cell.length_c   1.000
_cell.angle_alpha   90.00
_cell.angle_beta   90.00
_cell.angle_gamma   90.00
#
_symmetry.space_group_name_H-M   'P 1'
#
loop_
_entity.id
_entity.type
_entity.pdbx_description
1 polymer ?
#
loop_
_entity_poly.entity_id
_entity_poly.type
_entity_poly.pdbx_seq_one_letter_code
_entity_poly.pdbx_strand_id
1 'polypeptide(L)'
;MPDIDFERKTIHIRQSKYLKDRIVPLSDYMARGLKKYLEFEKPNIYLFNGKEPDGRYSLDALGWVMHEARKNAGITKKVNLHSLRHSYATHLLEEGVNIATVLNVSAQNRLYGSKSV
;
A
#
# COMPACT_ATOMS: atom_id res chain seq x y z
N MET A 1 14.30 -8.32 -7.08
CA MET A 1 13.41 -8.31 -5.90
C MET A 1 12.09 -8.93 -6.30
N PRO A 2 11.70 -10.07 -5.70
CA PRO A 2 10.72 -10.98 -6.30
C PRO A 2 9.25 -10.55 -6.18
N ASP A 3 8.98 -9.42 -5.54
CA ASP A 3 7.61 -9.01 -5.19
C ASP A 3 7.00 -7.96 -6.14
N ILE A 4 7.76 -7.46 -7.13
CA ILE A 4 7.29 -6.43 -8.05
C ILE A 4 7.48 -6.92 -9.49
N ASP A 5 6.38 -6.99 -10.23
CA ASP A 5 6.36 -7.28 -11.66
C ASP A 5 6.01 -6.00 -12.44
N PHE A 6 7.03 -5.39 -13.04
CA PHE A 6 6.88 -4.16 -13.82
C PHE A 6 6.27 -4.39 -15.20
N GLU A 7 6.32 -5.60 -15.74
CA GLU A 7 5.74 -5.94 -17.03
C GLU A 7 4.23 -6.15 -16.89
N ARG A 8 3.84 -6.98 -15.91
CA ARG A 8 2.43 -7.24 -15.58
C ARG A 8 1.77 -6.12 -14.77
N LYS A 9 2.55 -5.12 -14.32
CA LYS A 9 2.10 -4.02 -13.48
C LYS A 9 1.39 -4.50 -12.22
N THR A 10 2.05 -5.38 -11.46
CA THR A 10 1.52 -5.95 -10.23
C THR A 10 2.57 -6.03 -9.11
N ILE A 11 2.12 -5.91 -7.87
CA ILE A 11 2.92 -6.16 -6.67
C ILE A 11 2.32 -7.34 -5.89
N HIS A 12 3.17 -8.28 -5.51
CA HIS A 12 2.82 -9.43 -4.67
C HIS A 12 3.14 -9.14 -3.21
N ILE A 13 2.11 -9.04 -2.39
CA ILE A 13 2.23 -8.91 -0.94
C ILE A 13 2.11 -10.30 -0.32
N ARG A 14 3.24 -10.83 0.13
CA ARG A 14 3.32 -12.14 0.81
C ARG A 14 2.79 -12.05 2.24
N GLN A 15 2.16 -13.13 2.71
CA GLN A 15 1.78 -13.30 4.13
C GLN A 15 1.01 -12.10 4.70
N SER A 16 -0.02 -11.64 3.98
CA SER A 16 -0.90 -10.59 4.50
C SER A 16 -1.75 -11.11 5.67
N LYS A 17 -2.69 -10.28 6.15
CA LYS A 17 -3.66 -10.68 7.20
C LYS A 17 -4.29 -12.03 6.85
N TYR A 18 -4.23 -12.99 7.79
CA TYR A 18 -4.68 -14.39 7.67
C TYR A 18 -3.84 -15.30 6.77
N LEU A 19 -2.54 -15.01 6.58
CA LEU A 19 -1.62 -15.86 5.78
C LEU A 19 -2.04 -16.00 4.31
N LYS A 20 -2.81 -15.03 3.80
CA LYS A 20 -3.19 -14.99 2.39
C LYS A 20 -2.25 -14.07 1.64
N ASP A 21 -1.86 -14.50 0.46
CA ASP A 21 -1.13 -13.65 -0.47
C ASP A 21 -2.09 -12.72 -1.21
N ARG A 22 -1.61 -11.52 -1.54
CA ARG A 22 -2.41 -10.53 -2.27
C ARG A 22 -1.62 -10.00 -3.45
N ILE A 23 -2.28 -9.87 -4.59
CA ILE A 23 -1.75 -9.15 -5.75
C ILE A 23 -2.47 -7.81 -5.81
N VAL A 24 -1.70 -6.72 -5.88
CA VAL A 24 -2.23 -5.37 -6.03
C VAL A 24 -1.70 -4.74 -7.33
N PRO A 25 -2.51 -3.92 -8.02
CA PRO A 25 -2.07 -3.27 -9.25
C PRO A 25 -0.98 -2.23 -8.96
N LEU A 26 -0.03 -2.12 -9.89
CA LEU A 26 1.03 -1.11 -9.90
C LEU A 26 0.70 -0.06 -10.98
N SER A 27 0.42 1.17 -10.56
CA SER A 27 0.20 2.25 -11.53
C SER A 27 1.51 2.65 -12.23
N ASP A 28 1.41 3.19 -13.44
CA ASP A 28 2.59 3.67 -14.19
C ASP A 28 3.34 4.78 -13.45
N TYR A 29 2.62 5.63 -12.73
CA TYR A 29 3.22 6.67 -11.90
C TYR A 29 4.08 6.06 -10.79
N MET A 30 3.54 5.07 -10.07
CA MET A 30 4.27 4.38 -9.01
C MET A 30 5.43 3.55 -9.58
N ALA A 31 5.25 2.90 -10.73
CA ALA A 31 6.30 2.13 -11.41
C ALA A 31 7.52 3.00 -11.73
N ARG A 32 7.31 4.22 -12.25
CA ARG A 32 8.40 5.17 -12.52
C ARG A 32 9.17 5.53 -11.25
N GLY A 33 8.46 5.89 -10.18
CA GLY A 33 9.09 6.25 -8.91
C GLY A 33 9.88 5.08 -8.31
N LEU A 34 9.30 3.88 -8.38
CA LEU A 34 9.91 2.66 -7.86
C LEU A 34 11.15 2.26 -8.63
N LYS A 35 11.16 2.36 -9.97
CA LYS A 35 12.37 2.12 -10.77
C LYS A 35 13.51 3.05 -10.35
N LYS A 36 13.22 4.35 -10.20
CA LYS A 36 14.21 5.34 -9.74
C LYS A 36 14.74 5.01 -8.35
N TYR A 37 13.86 4.60 -7.44
CA TYR A 37 14.25 4.16 -6.09
C TYR A 37 15.19 2.96 -6.13
N LEU A 38 14.84 1.91 -6.89
CA LEU A 38 15.62 0.67 -6.97
C LEU A 38 17.02 0.89 -7.57
N GLU A 39 17.13 1.79 -8.54
CA GLU A 39 18.42 2.15 -9.17
C GLU A 39 19.37 2.84 -8.19
N PHE A 40 18.83 3.71 -7.34
CA PHE A 40 19.60 4.51 -6.39
C PHE A 40 19.92 3.76 -5.09
N GLU A 41 18.91 3.17 -4.45
CA GLU A 41 19.02 2.59 -3.11
C GLU A 41 19.49 1.13 -3.11
N LYS A 42 19.39 0.45 -4.25
CA LYS A 42 19.82 -0.95 -4.46
C LYS A 42 19.49 -1.87 -3.26
N PRO A 43 18.21 -1.93 -2.84
CA PRO A 43 17.80 -2.71 -1.67
C PRO A 43 18.09 -4.21 -1.87
N ASN A 44 18.46 -4.89 -0.78
CA ASN A 44 18.83 -6.31 -0.80
C ASN A 44 17.74 -7.21 -0.21
N ILE A 45 17.34 -6.96 1.04
CA ILE A 45 16.36 -7.81 1.76
C ILE A 45 14.93 -7.26 1.70
N TYR A 46 14.74 -5.99 2.07
CA TYR A 46 13.43 -5.34 2.06
C TYR A 46 13.33 -4.34 0.92
N LEU A 47 12.15 -4.23 0.30
CA LEU A 47 11.92 -3.23 -0.73
C LEU A 47 12.22 -1.81 -0.25
N PHE A 48 11.93 -1.48 1.00
CA PHE A 48 12.31 -0.20 1.59
C PHE A 48 13.26 -0.44 2.76
N ASN A 49 14.50 0.02 2.62
CA ASN A 49 15.53 -0.11 3.65
C ASN A 49 15.20 0.74 4.88
N GLY A 50 15.25 0.13 6.07
CA GLY A 50 15.16 0.85 7.34
C GLY A 50 16.40 1.70 7.65
N LYS A 51 16.46 2.24 8.88
CA LYS A 51 17.59 3.06 9.33
C LYS A 51 18.92 2.31 9.34
N GLU A 52 18.88 1.00 9.57
CA GLU A 52 20.03 0.11 9.48
C GLU A 52 20.01 -0.63 8.12
N PRO A 53 21.19 -0.92 7.54
CA PRO A 53 21.29 -1.84 6.42
C PRO A 53 20.57 -3.14 6.79
N ASP A 54 19.66 -3.60 5.94
CA ASP A 54 18.84 -4.80 6.13
C ASP A 54 17.74 -4.72 7.23
N GLY A 55 17.59 -3.57 7.88
CA GLY A 55 16.49 -3.32 8.81
C GLY A 55 15.15 -3.14 8.10
N ARG A 56 14.05 -3.58 8.74
CA ARG A 56 12.69 -3.26 8.28
C ARG A 56 12.43 -1.77 8.42
N TYR A 57 11.73 -1.18 7.45
CA TYR A 57 11.19 0.15 7.60
C TYR A 57 10.20 0.20 8.77
N SER A 58 10.41 1.10 9.74
CA SER A 58 9.58 1.15 10.94
C SER A 58 8.22 1.79 10.66
N LEU A 59 7.19 1.36 11.41
CA LEU A 59 5.86 1.97 11.33
C LEU A 59 5.89 3.45 11.74
N ASP A 60 6.74 3.80 12.71
CA ASP A 60 6.92 5.19 13.15
C ASP A 60 7.52 6.06 12.04
N ALA A 61 8.47 5.52 11.25
CA ALA A 61 9.02 6.22 10.09
C ALA A 61 7.94 6.46 9.04
N LEU A 62 7.06 5.48 8.75
CA LEU A 62 5.93 5.69 7.84
C LEU A 62 4.95 6.74 8.38
N GLY A 63 4.71 6.76 9.70
CA GLY A 63 3.89 7.77 10.35
C GLY A 63 4.47 9.18 10.18
N TRP A 64 5.78 9.31 10.34
CA TRP A 64 6.50 10.58 10.13
C TRP A 64 6.45 11.03 8.66
N VAL A 65 6.72 10.12 7.71
CA VAL A 65 6.61 10.42 6.27
C VAL A 65 5.20 10.89 5.90
N MET A 66 4.16 10.23 6.43
CA MET A 66 2.77 10.64 6.23
C MET A 66 2.49 12.03 6.81
N HIS A 67 3.02 12.31 8.00
CA HIS A 67 2.88 13.61 8.64
C HIS A 67 3.50 14.73 7.79
N GLU A 68 4.74 14.54 7.34
CA GLU A 68 5.45 15.51 6.49
C GLU A 68 4.74 15.71 5.15
N ALA A 69 4.30 14.62 4.50
CA ALA A 69 3.55 14.71 3.25
C ALA A 69 2.24 15.51 3.43
N ARG A 70 1.51 15.27 4.52
CA ARG A 70 0.28 16.01 4.86
C ARG A 70 0.56 17.50 5.08
N LYS A 71 1.62 17.82 5.82
CA LYS A 71 2.04 19.21 6.09
C LYS A 71 2.41 19.94 4.80
N ASN A 72 3.22 19.31 3.95
CA ASN A 72 3.67 19.87 2.68
C ASN A 72 2.51 20.05 1.67
N ALA A 73 1.51 19.18 1.72
CA ALA A 73 0.29 19.29 0.91
C ALA A 73 -0.72 20.32 1.47
N GLY A 74 -0.46 20.96 2.62
CA GLY A 74 -1.38 21.91 3.24
C GLY A 74 -2.67 21.28 3.76
N ILE A 75 -2.72 19.97 3.97
CA ILE A 75 -3.93 19.25 4.38
C ILE A 75 -4.14 19.43 5.89
N THR A 76 -5.16 20.19 6.27
CA THR A 76 -5.49 20.45 7.68
C THR A 76 -6.23 19.29 8.36
N LYS A 77 -6.92 18.45 7.58
CA LYS A 77 -7.64 17.27 8.08
C LYS A 77 -6.67 16.26 8.70
N LYS A 78 -7.08 15.63 9.80
CA LYS A 78 -6.32 14.55 10.45
C LYS A 78 -6.45 13.25 9.64
N VAL A 79 -5.53 13.05 8.71
CA VAL A 79 -5.43 11.84 7.88
C VAL A 79 -4.18 11.03 8.23
N ASN A 80 -4.29 9.70 8.14
CA ASN A 80 -3.17 8.78 8.37
C ASN A 80 -3.08 7.75 7.22
N LEU A 81 -2.16 6.80 7.34
CA LEU A 81 -1.96 5.74 6.32
C LEU A 81 -3.24 4.89 6.09
N HIS A 82 -4.05 4.67 7.12
CA HIS A 82 -5.33 3.98 6.97
C HIS A 82 -6.33 4.83 6.20
N SER A 83 -6.35 6.15 6.41
CA SER A 83 -7.16 7.07 5.61
C SER A 83 -6.81 6.96 4.13
N LEU A 84 -5.52 6.90 3.77
CA LEU A 84 -5.09 6.70 2.38
C LEU A 84 -5.60 5.37 1.80
N ARG A 85 -5.48 4.27 2.56
CA ARG A 85 -6.01 2.96 2.13
C ARG A 85 -7.52 3.01 1.90
N HIS A 86 -8.25 3.68 2.78
CA HIS A 86 -9.70 3.84 2.63
C HIS A 86 -10.05 4.66 1.40
N SER A 87 -9.39 5.81 1.20
CA SER A 87 -9.59 6.63 -0.01
C SER A 87 -9.31 5.84 -1.29
N TYR A 88 -8.25 5.03 -1.32
CA TYR A 88 -7.94 4.20 -2.48
C TYR A 88 -9.01 3.14 -2.74
N ALA A 89 -9.46 2.44 -1.68
CA ALA A 89 -10.52 1.44 -1.82
C ALA A 89 -11.85 2.04 -2.28
N THR A 90 -12.24 3.20 -1.74
CA THR A 90 -13.43 3.94 -2.16
C THR A 90 -13.32 4.37 -3.61
N HIS A 91 -12.16 4.91 -4.03
CA HIS A 91 -11.97 5.35 -5.41
C HIS A 91 -12.06 4.18 -6.40
N LEU A 92 -11.48 3.03 -6.07
CA LEU A 92 -11.65 1.82 -6.89
C LEU A 92 -13.11 1.35 -6.99
N LEU A 93 -13.91 1.48 -5.91
CA LEU A 93 -15.34 1.17 -5.96
C LEU A 93 -16.10 2.16 -6.85
N GLU A 94 -15.80 3.45 -6.73
CA GLU A 94 -16.43 4.52 -7.52
C GLU A 94 -16.12 4.38 -9.02
N GLU A 95 -14.93 3.88 -9.38
CA GLU A 95 -14.53 3.57 -10.76
C GLU A 95 -15.12 2.25 -11.29
N GLY A 96 -15.97 1.57 -10.52
CA GLY A 96 -16.65 0.33 -10.94
C GLY A 96 -15.76 -0.91 -10.94
N VAL A 97 -14.61 -0.87 -10.26
CA VAL A 97 -13.72 -2.03 -10.13
C VAL A 97 -14.38 -3.08 -9.23
N ASN A 98 -14.30 -4.35 -9.64
CA ASN A 98 -14.92 -5.49 -8.95
C ASN A 98 -14.60 -5.49 -7.45
N ILE A 99 -15.64 -5.69 -6.61
CA ILE A 99 -15.57 -5.65 -5.15
C ILE A 99 -14.53 -6.61 -4.55
N ALA A 100 -14.20 -7.71 -5.23
CA ALA A 100 -13.15 -8.64 -4.82
C ALA A 100 -11.76 -7.98 -4.84
N THR A 101 -11.47 -7.12 -5.81
CA THR A 101 -10.23 -6.34 -5.91
C THR A 101 -10.16 -5.31 -4.77
N VAL A 102 -11.29 -4.67 -4.45
CA VAL A 102 -11.38 -3.66 -3.39
C VAL A 102 -11.21 -4.26 -2.00
N LEU A 103 -11.85 -5.41 -1.73
CA LEU A 103 -11.69 -6.14 -0.46
C LEU A 103 -10.26 -6.64 -0.26
N ASN A 104 -9.56 -6.93 -1.37
CA ASN A 104 -8.16 -7.32 -1.32
C ASN A 104 -7.26 -6.16 -0.90
N VAL A 105 -7.60 -4.91 -1.22
CA VAL A 105 -6.77 -3.75 -0.85
C VAL A 105 -7.18 -3.12 0.49
N SER A 106 -8.47 -3.15 0.84
CA SER A 106 -9.00 -2.43 2.01
C SER A 106 -8.75 -3.11 3.35
N ALA A 107 -8.63 -4.44 3.40
CA ALA A 107 -8.38 -5.24 4.60
C ALA A 107 -9.13 -4.75 5.88
N GLN A 108 -10.39 -4.33 5.74
CA GLN A 108 -11.35 -4.24 6.84
C GLN A 108 -12.39 -5.35 6.70
N ASN A 109 -12.30 -6.38 7.55
CA ASN A 109 -13.34 -7.39 7.72
C ASN A 109 -14.48 -6.80 8.56
N ARG A 110 -15.43 -6.07 7.97
CA ARG A 110 -16.64 -5.70 8.72
C ARG A 110 -17.91 -5.52 7.91
N LEU A 111 -18.11 -6.20 6.79
CA LEU A 111 -19.43 -6.25 6.17
C LEU A 111 -19.66 -7.61 5.51
N TYR A 112 -20.10 -8.61 6.28
CA TYR A 112 -21.08 -9.64 5.90
C TYR A 112 -21.53 -10.43 7.16
N GLY A 113 -22.82 -10.32 7.53
CA GLY A 113 -23.56 -11.11 8.55
C GLY A 113 -23.39 -10.64 10.01
N SER A 114 -24.41 -10.25 10.79
CA SER A 114 -25.76 -10.82 10.90
C SER A 114 -26.81 -9.74 11.24
N LYS A 115 -27.80 -9.58 10.37
CA LYS A 115 -29.20 -9.35 10.77
C LYS A 115 -29.99 -10.50 10.16
N SER A 116 -30.35 -11.47 11.00
CA SER A 116 -31.48 -12.36 10.76
C SER A 116 -32.50 -12.04 11.84
N VAL A 117 -33.76 -12.04 11.40
CA VAL A 117 -35.02 -11.79 12.11
C VAL A 117 -35.09 -12.47 13.47
#